data_AF-A0A7R9QSC7-F1
#
_entry.id   AF-A0A7R9QSC7-F1
#
_cell.length_a   1.000
_cell.length_b   1.000
_cell.length_c   1.000
_cell.angle_alpha   90.00
_cell.angle_beta   90.00
_cell.angle_gamma   90.00
#
_symmetry.space_group_name_H-M   'P 1'
#
loop_
_entity.id
_entity.type
_entity.pdbx_description
1 polymer ?
#
loop_
_entity_poly.entity_id
_entity_poly.type
_entity_poly.pdbx_seq_one_letter_code
_entity_poly.pdbx_strand_id
1 'polypeptide(L)'
;MHAVMHSLHVFVCVLAISLSVDCVDRNNFKTCDQTGFCRRQRNQTPSEDNQWLVVSDSVVPAADEQSVEFRLKNSQSGVTLQAIIYALIDGQVIRLKVNELNGLRQRFEAKDSLLTDIPHSRLKVVDQTAQGFVVQLTGTKNKAFVSTNPFRIDVYSDDKLVIS
;
A
#
# COMPACT_ATOMS: atom_id res chain seq x y z
N MET A 1 -15.89 58.29 -18.73
CA MET A 1 -16.00 57.06 -19.56
C MET A 1 -14.63 56.53 -19.98
N HIS A 2 -13.74 57.36 -20.56
CA HIS A 2 -12.37 56.95 -20.98
C HIS A 2 -11.49 56.35 -19.86
N ALA A 3 -11.48 56.94 -18.65
CA ALA A 3 -10.64 56.45 -17.55
C ALA A 3 -11.08 55.07 -17.01
N VAL A 4 -12.39 54.81 -16.96
CA VAL A 4 -12.96 53.51 -16.55
C VAL A 4 -12.62 52.43 -17.57
N MET A 5 -12.70 52.77 -18.87
CA MET A 5 -12.32 51.87 -19.94
C MET A 5 -10.82 51.54 -19.90
N HIS A 6 -9.96 52.52 -19.64
CA HIS A 6 -8.52 52.30 -19.51
C HIS A 6 -8.16 51.41 -18.31
N SER A 7 -8.84 51.61 -17.17
CA SER A 7 -8.64 50.80 -15.96
C SER A 7 -9.12 49.34 -16.15
N LEU A 8 -10.22 49.14 -16.89
CA LEU A 8 -10.71 47.80 -17.26
C LEU A 8 -9.74 47.06 -18.18
N HIS A 9 -9.13 47.74 -19.15
CA HIS A 9 -8.15 47.12 -20.06
C HIS A 9 -6.89 46.69 -19.29
N VAL A 10 -6.38 47.53 -18.38
CA VAL A 10 -5.23 47.18 -17.54
C VAL A 10 -5.55 45.98 -16.65
N PHE A 11 -6.73 45.93 -16.04
CA PHE A 11 -7.14 44.79 -15.22
C PHE A 11 -7.24 43.48 -16.03
N VAL A 12 -7.82 43.53 -17.24
CA VAL A 12 -7.90 42.36 -18.14
C VAL A 12 -6.51 41.90 -18.57
N CYS A 13 -5.59 42.81 -18.86
CA CYS A 13 -4.21 42.46 -19.20
C CYS A 13 -3.47 41.80 -18.03
N VAL A 14 -3.61 42.34 -16.81
CA VAL A 14 -3.00 41.73 -15.61
C VAL A 14 -3.56 40.35 -15.34
N LEU A 15 -4.88 40.17 -15.48
CA LEU A 15 -5.52 38.87 -15.32
C LEU A 15 -5.03 37.86 -16.36
N ALA A 16 -4.95 38.25 -17.64
CA ALA A 16 -4.45 37.40 -18.72
C ALA A 16 -2.99 36.97 -18.51
N ILE A 17 -2.13 37.88 -18.05
CA ILE A 17 -0.72 37.58 -17.74
C ILE A 17 -0.63 36.64 -16.53
N SER A 18 -1.44 36.86 -15.49
CA SER A 18 -1.44 35.99 -14.29
C SER A 18 -1.90 34.57 -14.59
N LEU A 19 -2.77 34.38 -15.58
CA LEU A 19 -3.27 33.06 -16.02
C LEU A 19 -2.30 32.32 -16.97
N SER A 20 -1.24 32.98 -17.44
CA SER A 20 -0.27 32.43 -18.40
C SER A 20 1.12 32.20 -17.82
N VAL A 21 1.29 32.31 -16.49
CA VAL A 21 2.55 31.98 -15.82
C VAL A 21 2.58 30.48 -15.49
N ASP A 22 3.16 29.70 -16.39
CA ASP A 22 3.60 28.34 -16.06
C ASP A 22 4.90 28.41 -15.25
N CYS A 23 4.83 28.11 -13.94
CA CYS A 23 6.00 28.12 -13.05
C CYS A 23 7.10 27.10 -13.46
N VAL A 24 6.76 26.12 -14.30
CA VAL A 24 7.68 25.10 -14.81
C VAL A 24 7.26 24.65 -16.22
N ASP A 25 8.23 24.28 -17.05
CA ASP A 25 7.96 23.57 -18.30
C ASP A 25 7.65 22.10 -18.02
N ARG A 26 6.37 21.72 -18.17
CA ARG A 26 5.87 20.37 -17.91
C ARG A 26 6.49 19.32 -18.83
N ASN A 27 7.02 19.70 -19.99
CA ASN A 27 7.64 18.76 -20.94
C ASN A 27 8.95 18.16 -20.40
N ASN A 28 9.56 18.80 -19.40
CA ASN A 28 10.75 18.27 -18.72
C ASN A 28 10.43 17.15 -17.71
N PHE A 29 9.15 16.91 -17.41
CA PHE A 29 8.73 15.91 -16.44
C PHE A 29 8.01 14.75 -17.13
N LYS A 30 8.42 13.52 -16.79
CA LYS A 30 7.77 12.33 -17.32
C LYS A 30 6.36 12.19 -16.79
N THR A 31 5.40 12.06 -17.70
CA THR A 31 4.06 11.59 -17.38
C THR A 31 4.06 10.08 -17.12
N CYS A 32 2.95 9.56 -16.60
CA CYS A 32 2.80 8.13 -16.37
C CYS A 32 2.87 7.30 -17.66
N ASP A 33 2.38 7.82 -18.78
CA ASP A 33 2.40 7.10 -20.07
C ASP A 33 3.81 7.02 -20.67
N GLN A 34 4.66 8.00 -20.34
CA GLN A 34 6.08 8.02 -20.69
C GLN A 34 6.95 7.14 -19.76
N THR A 35 6.38 6.62 -18.68
CA THR A 35 7.09 5.82 -17.68
C THR A 35 6.55 4.40 -17.66
N GLY A 36 7.32 3.44 -18.18
CA GLY A 36 6.85 2.07 -18.43
C GLY A 36 6.23 1.35 -17.22
N PHE A 37 6.77 1.52 -16.01
CA PHE A 37 6.18 0.91 -14.82
C PHE A 37 4.84 1.58 -14.43
N CYS A 38 4.74 2.92 -14.49
CA CYS A 38 3.50 3.62 -14.15
C CYS A 38 2.39 3.23 -15.13
N ARG A 39 2.69 3.26 -16.44
CA ARG A 39 1.73 2.87 -17.48
C ARG A 39 1.21 1.44 -17.28
N ARG A 40 2.10 0.47 -17.04
CA ARG A 40 1.68 -0.92 -16.81
C ARG A 40 0.79 -1.08 -15.58
N GLN A 41 1.13 -0.43 -14.47
CA GLN A 41 0.37 -0.55 -13.22
C GLN A 41 -0.97 0.19 -13.29
N ARG A 42 -1.03 1.37 -13.93
CA ARG A 42 -2.30 2.09 -14.13
C ARG A 42 -3.27 1.37 -15.06
N ASN A 43 -2.75 0.58 -15.99
CA ASN A 43 -3.58 -0.19 -16.92
C ASN A 43 -4.06 -1.53 -16.33
N GLN A 44 -3.68 -1.88 -15.09
CA GLN A 44 -4.28 -3.03 -14.42
C GLN A 44 -5.70 -2.68 -13.95
N THR A 45 -6.67 -3.53 -14.30
CA THR A 45 -8.08 -3.40 -13.92
C THR A 45 -8.29 -3.70 -12.43
N PRO A 46 -9.05 -2.88 -11.67
CA PRO A 46 -9.29 -3.13 -10.26
C PRO A 46 -10.22 -4.34 -10.00
N SER A 47 -9.75 -5.24 -9.13
CA SER A 47 -10.51 -6.26 -8.36
C SER A 47 -11.03 -7.53 -9.05
N GLU A 48 -11.51 -7.52 -10.29
CA GLU A 48 -12.06 -8.75 -10.90
C GLU A 48 -10.98 -9.76 -11.34
N ASP A 49 -9.75 -9.28 -11.56
CA ASP A 49 -8.60 -10.07 -12.02
C ASP A 49 -7.53 -10.29 -10.93
N ASN A 50 -7.86 -10.17 -9.63
CA ASN A 50 -6.85 -10.41 -8.59
C ASN A 50 -6.46 -11.91 -8.55
N GLN A 51 -5.31 -12.20 -9.11
CA GLN A 51 -4.76 -13.57 -9.26
C GLN A 51 -3.90 -14.02 -8.07
N TRP A 52 -3.74 -13.18 -7.04
CA TRP A 52 -2.95 -13.55 -5.88
C TRP A 52 -3.81 -14.35 -4.91
N LEU A 53 -3.28 -15.48 -4.44
CA LEU A 53 -3.90 -16.32 -3.42
C LEU A 53 -2.92 -16.59 -2.29
N VAL A 54 -3.43 -16.72 -1.07
CA VAL A 54 -2.66 -17.19 0.07
C VAL A 54 -2.51 -18.70 -0.03
N VAL A 55 -1.29 -19.20 0.18
CA VAL A 55 -1.06 -20.64 0.31
C VAL A 55 -1.39 -21.04 1.76
N SER A 56 -2.56 -21.62 1.99
CA SER A 56 -3.14 -21.77 3.35
C SER A 56 -2.29 -22.54 4.36
N ASP A 57 -1.47 -23.49 3.92
CA ASP A 57 -0.57 -24.28 4.77
C ASP A 57 0.76 -23.58 5.10
N SER A 58 0.97 -22.38 4.55
CA SER A 58 2.20 -21.60 4.75
C SER A 58 2.12 -20.58 5.88
N VAL A 59 0.99 -20.46 6.57
CA VAL A 59 0.78 -19.49 7.66
C VAL A 59 1.54 -19.96 8.90
N VAL A 60 2.58 -19.21 9.26
CA VAL A 60 3.49 -19.54 10.37
C VAL A 60 3.67 -18.32 11.27
N PRO A 61 3.13 -18.32 12.50
CA PRO A 61 3.47 -17.34 13.52
C PRO A 61 4.95 -17.47 13.93
N ALA A 62 5.62 -16.33 14.10
CA ALA A 62 6.98 -16.29 14.65
C ALA A 62 6.98 -16.69 16.13
N ALA A 63 8.09 -17.29 16.57
CA ALA A 63 8.24 -17.80 17.94
C ALA A 63 8.19 -16.71 19.02
N ASP A 64 8.57 -15.47 18.68
CA ASP A 64 8.49 -14.30 19.54
C ASP A 64 7.09 -13.65 19.56
N GLU A 65 6.14 -14.23 18.81
CA GLU A 65 4.78 -13.73 18.58
C GLU A 65 4.73 -12.32 17.95
N GLN A 66 5.81 -11.80 17.33
CA GLN A 66 5.83 -10.43 16.80
C GLN A 66 5.40 -10.34 15.33
N SER A 67 5.31 -11.48 14.64
CA SER A 67 4.95 -11.53 13.23
C SER A 67 4.30 -12.85 12.83
N VAL A 68 3.57 -12.81 11.71
CA VAL A 68 3.04 -13.99 11.03
C VAL A 68 3.53 -13.94 9.59
N GLU A 69 4.22 -14.99 9.16
CA GLU A 69 4.65 -15.19 7.79
C GLU A 69 3.64 -16.07 7.04
N PHE A 70 3.44 -15.81 5.75
CA PHE A 70 2.67 -16.64 4.83
C PHE A 70 3.16 -16.43 3.40
N ARG A 71 2.73 -17.29 2.48
CA ARG A 71 3.09 -17.21 1.06
C ARG A 71 1.92 -16.75 0.22
N LEU A 72 2.24 -15.92 -0.78
CA LEU A 72 1.31 -15.50 -1.82
C LEU A 72 1.72 -16.16 -3.13
N LYS A 73 0.78 -16.82 -3.81
CA LYS A 73 1.00 -17.40 -5.14
C LYS A 73 0.16 -16.66 -6.16
N ASN A 74 0.75 -16.29 -7.29
CA ASN A 74 0.00 -15.77 -8.42
C ASN A 74 -0.49 -16.94 -9.27
N SER A 75 -1.80 -17.05 -9.47
CA SER A 75 -2.42 -18.19 -10.18
C SER A 75 -2.06 -18.24 -11.67
N GLN A 76 -1.78 -17.10 -12.30
CA GLN A 76 -1.47 -17.02 -13.73
C GLN A 76 0.00 -17.32 -14.03
N SER A 77 0.92 -16.65 -13.32
CA SER A 77 2.37 -16.76 -13.54
C SER A 77 3.03 -17.87 -12.73
N GLY A 78 2.36 -18.39 -11.69
CA GLY A 78 2.92 -19.37 -10.75
C GLY A 78 3.94 -18.82 -9.77
N VAL A 79 4.30 -17.52 -9.86
CA VAL A 79 5.26 -16.86 -8.97
C VAL A 79 4.76 -16.94 -7.53
N THR A 80 5.67 -17.26 -6.61
CA THR A 80 5.39 -17.28 -5.16
C THR A 80 6.23 -16.22 -4.45
N LEU A 81 5.55 -15.40 -3.64
CA LEU A 81 6.14 -14.35 -2.81
C LEU A 81 6.00 -14.71 -1.33
N GLN A 82 6.89 -14.16 -0.51
CA GLN A 82 6.77 -14.17 0.95
C GLN A 82 6.01 -12.92 1.38
N ALA A 83 5.09 -13.07 2.31
CA ALA A 83 4.40 -11.98 2.98
C ALA A 83 4.55 -12.13 4.49
N ILE A 84 4.78 -11.02 5.19
CA ILE A 84 4.92 -10.99 6.65
C ILE A 84 4.08 -9.84 7.18
N ILE A 85 3.23 -10.13 8.16
CA ILE A 85 2.50 -9.14 8.95
C ILE A 85 3.20 -8.97 10.29
N TYR A 86 3.56 -7.73 10.63
CA TYR A 86 4.08 -7.34 11.94
C TYR A 86 3.06 -6.49 12.69
N ALA A 87 3.01 -6.64 14.01
CA ALA A 87 2.37 -5.69 14.91
C ALA A 87 3.42 -4.78 15.54
N LEU A 88 3.17 -3.48 15.54
CA LEU A 88 4.10 -2.46 16.00
C LEU A 88 3.35 -1.44 16.88
N ILE A 89 4.10 -0.69 17.70
CA ILE A 89 3.64 0.46 18.48
C ILE A 89 2.38 0.12 19.31
N ASP A 90 2.56 -0.73 20.32
CA ASP A 90 1.52 -1.20 21.24
C ASP A 90 0.25 -1.71 20.55
N GLY A 91 0.43 -2.35 19.39
CA GLY A 91 -0.66 -2.91 18.60
C GLY A 91 -1.52 -1.87 17.86
N GLN A 92 -1.03 -0.64 17.69
CA GLN A 92 -1.72 0.40 16.92
C GLN A 92 -1.32 0.41 15.43
N VAL A 93 -0.20 -0.22 15.08
CA VAL A 93 0.30 -0.27 13.71
C VAL A 93 0.42 -1.71 13.23
N ILE A 94 -0.12 -1.96 12.04
CA ILE A 94 0.10 -3.18 11.28
C ILE A 94 1.02 -2.85 10.11
N ARG A 95 2.10 -3.63 9.95
CA ARG A 95 3.02 -3.53 8.82
C ARG A 95 2.96 -4.80 7.98
N LEU A 96 2.51 -4.68 6.74
CA LEU A 96 2.64 -5.73 5.73
C LEU A 96 3.97 -5.55 4.97
N LYS A 97 4.77 -6.60 4.89
CA LYS A 97 5.95 -6.69 4.03
C LYS A 97 5.76 -7.82 3.03
N VAL A 98 5.93 -7.54 1.74
CA VAL A 98 5.90 -8.55 0.67
C VAL A 98 7.23 -8.55 -0.06
N ASN A 99 7.81 -9.72 -0.29
CA ASN A 99 9.11 -9.87 -0.95
C ASN A 99 9.16 -11.14 -1.82
N GLU A 100 10.13 -11.19 -2.73
CA GLU A 100 10.41 -12.41 -3.49
C GLU A 100 11.06 -13.47 -2.60
N LEU A 101 10.66 -14.73 -2.75
CA LEU A 101 11.33 -15.85 -2.06
C LEU A 101 12.72 -16.11 -2.64
N ASN A 102 12.83 -16.15 -3.98
CA ASN A 102 14.04 -16.52 -4.71
C ASN A 102 14.38 -15.44 -5.75
N GLY A 103 14.50 -14.19 -5.30
CA GLY A 103 14.86 -13.08 -6.18
C GLY A 103 16.31 -13.19 -6.66
N LEU A 104 16.56 -12.81 -7.91
CA LEU A 104 17.92 -12.79 -8.49
C LEU A 104 18.87 -11.87 -7.71
N ARG A 105 18.31 -10.82 -7.08
CA ARG A 105 19.01 -9.87 -6.22
C ARG A 105 18.07 -9.45 -5.09
N GLN A 106 18.64 -9.04 -3.96
CA GLN A 106 17.85 -8.48 -2.88
C GLN A 106 17.12 -7.22 -3.35
N ARG A 107 15.81 -7.15 -3.06
CA ARG A 107 15.03 -5.93 -3.26
C ARG A 107 15.47 -4.86 -2.26
N PHE A 108 15.50 -3.61 -2.72
CA PHE A 108 15.89 -2.48 -1.89
C PHE A 108 14.98 -2.35 -0.66
N GLU A 109 15.58 -2.04 0.50
CA GLU A 109 14.88 -1.72 1.73
C GLU A 109 15.31 -0.34 2.23
N ALA A 110 14.36 0.57 2.40
CA ALA A 110 14.61 1.95 2.84
C ALA A 110 14.86 2.03 4.36
N LYS A 111 15.97 1.45 4.82
CA LYS A 111 16.31 1.35 6.25
C LYS A 111 16.58 2.72 6.89
N ASP A 112 17.27 3.60 6.18
CA ASP A 112 17.66 4.93 6.69
C ASP A 112 16.48 5.91 6.83
N SER A 113 15.31 5.54 6.31
CA SER A 113 14.08 6.34 6.47
C SER A 113 13.30 6.00 7.75
N LEU A 114 13.71 4.96 8.48
CA LEU A 114 13.04 4.48 9.68
C LEU A 114 13.87 4.78 10.93
N LEU A 115 13.18 5.00 12.06
CA LEU A 115 13.83 4.95 13.37
C LEU A 115 14.36 3.53 13.60
N THR A 116 15.54 3.42 14.21
CA THR A 116 16.22 2.13 14.45
C THR A 116 15.42 1.20 15.37
N ASP A 117 14.69 1.79 16.33
CA ASP A 117 14.04 1.05 17.42
C ASP A 117 12.52 1.19 17.37
N ILE A 118 11.90 0.82 16.24
CA ILE A 118 10.44 0.75 16.17
C ILE A 118 9.95 -0.38 17.08
N PRO A 119 9.17 -0.09 18.13
CA PRO A 119 8.77 -1.11 19.10
C PRO A 119 7.83 -2.12 18.46
N HIS A 120 8.19 -3.40 18.56
CA HIS A 120 7.35 -4.51 18.14
C HIS A 120 6.32 -4.86 19.21
N SER A 121 5.15 -5.31 18.76
CA SER A 121 4.06 -5.78 19.60
C SER A 121 3.73 -7.23 19.26
N ARG A 122 3.10 -7.94 20.21
CA ARG A 122 2.70 -9.32 19.97
C ARG A 122 1.40 -9.41 19.19
N LEU A 123 1.27 -10.44 18.37
CA LEU A 123 0.08 -10.80 17.61
C LEU A 123 -0.13 -12.32 17.66
N LYS A 124 -1.36 -12.75 17.37
CA LYS A 124 -1.73 -14.17 17.34
C LYS A 124 -2.65 -14.46 16.16
N VAL A 125 -2.47 -15.63 15.56
CA VAL A 125 -3.49 -16.19 14.66
C VAL A 125 -4.57 -16.81 15.55
N VAL A 126 -5.77 -16.22 15.54
CA VAL A 126 -6.86 -16.61 16.45
C VAL A 126 -7.95 -17.42 15.76
N ASP A 127 -8.00 -17.37 14.43
CA ASP A 127 -8.89 -18.16 13.60
C ASP A 127 -8.22 -18.45 12.25
N GLN A 128 -8.45 -19.65 11.72
CA GLN A 128 -7.95 -20.06 10.41
C GLN A 128 -8.91 -21.07 9.78
N THR A 129 -9.43 -20.68 8.63
CA THR A 129 -10.43 -21.42 7.85
C THR A 129 -9.97 -21.56 6.41
N ALA A 130 -10.78 -22.22 5.58
CA ALA A 130 -10.52 -22.28 4.13
C ALA A 130 -10.59 -20.90 3.46
N GLN A 131 -11.39 -19.98 4.03
CA GLN A 131 -11.65 -18.65 3.49
C GLN A 131 -10.57 -17.62 3.86
N GLY A 132 -9.82 -17.86 4.94
CA GLY A 132 -8.92 -16.86 5.48
C GLY A 132 -8.40 -17.19 6.86
N PHE A 133 -7.60 -16.28 7.41
CA PHE A 133 -7.16 -16.34 8.79
C PHE A 133 -7.23 -14.96 9.45
N VAL A 134 -7.37 -14.94 10.77
CA VAL A 134 -7.48 -13.71 11.56
C VAL A 134 -6.21 -13.54 12.39
N VAL A 135 -5.53 -12.41 12.20
CA VAL A 135 -4.42 -11.96 13.03
C VAL A 135 -4.96 -10.95 14.04
N GLN A 136 -4.90 -11.25 15.33
CA GLN A 136 -5.28 -10.34 16.39
C GLN A 136 -4.05 -9.75 17.10
N LEU A 137 -4.07 -8.43 17.32
CA LEU A 137 -2.99 -7.72 17.99
C LEU A 137 -3.20 -7.79 19.51
N THR A 138 -2.23 -8.39 20.21
CA THR A 138 -2.33 -8.72 21.64
C THR A 138 -2.50 -7.46 22.48
N GLY A 139 -3.45 -7.48 23.42
CA GLY A 139 -3.74 -6.34 24.29
C GLY A 139 -4.66 -5.30 23.66
N THR A 140 -5.13 -5.52 22.43
CA THR A 140 -6.06 -4.62 21.71
C THR A 140 -7.23 -5.41 21.13
N LYS A 141 -8.25 -4.70 20.62
CA LYS A 141 -9.29 -5.29 19.77
C LYS A 141 -8.98 -5.14 18.27
N ASN A 142 -7.80 -4.63 17.93
CA ASN A 142 -7.39 -4.48 16.54
C ASN A 142 -7.08 -5.86 15.95
N LYS A 143 -7.56 -6.10 14.72
CA LYS A 143 -7.38 -7.37 14.02
C LYS A 143 -7.29 -7.16 12.52
N ALA A 144 -6.66 -8.10 11.83
CA ALA A 144 -6.65 -8.18 10.38
C ALA A 144 -7.21 -9.53 9.94
N PHE A 145 -8.20 -9.52 9.06
CA PHE A 145 -8.66 -10.71 8.36
C PHE A 145 -7.97 -10.80 7.01
N VAL A 146 -7.27 -11.90 6.77
CA VAL A 146 -6.58 -12.16 5.51
C VAL A 146 -7.37 -13.20 4.73
N SER A 147 -7.99 -12.79 3.62
CA SER A 147 -8.72 -13.67 2.71
C SER A 147 -7.75 -14.51 1.87
N THR A 148 -8.07 -15.79 1.63
CA THR A 148 -7.21 -16.71 0.89
C THR A 148 -7.30 -16.53 -0.63
N ASN A 149 -8.50 -16.39 -1.18
CA ASN A 149 -8.71 -16.30 -2.63
C ASN A 149 -9.94 -15.44 -2.99
N PRO A 150 -9.76 -14.24 -3.58
CA PRO A 150 -8.48 -13.60 -3.83
C PRO A 150 -7.82 -13.13 -2.51
N PHE A 151 -6.50 -12.98 -2.53
CA PHE A 151 -5.75 -12.37 -1.44
C PHE A 151 -6.23 -10.94 -1.21
N ARG A 152 -6.67 -10.69 0.01
CA ARG A 152 -7.15 -9.38 0.51
C ARG A 152 -6.90 -9.31 2.00
N ILE A 153 -6.64 -8.11 2.52
CA ILE A 153 -6.49 -7.88 3.97
C ILE A 153 -7.50 -6.81 4.38
N ASP A 154 -8.42 -7.19 5.26
CA ASP A 154 -9.34 -6.26 5.92
C ASP A 154 -8.84 -5.98 7.34
N VAL A 155 -8.51 -4.72 7.63
CA VAL A 155 -8.03 -4.29 8.94
C VAL A 155 -9.17 -3.65 9.73
N TYR A 156 -9.34 -4.09 10.96
CA TYR A 156 -10.37 -3.63 11.88
C TYR A 156 -9.75 -3.00 13.11
N SER A 157 -10.33 -1.88 13.55
CA SER A 157 -10.06 -1.27 14.85
C SER A 157 -11.35 -1.24 15.66
N ASP A 158 -11.35 -1.86 16.84
CA ASP A 158 -12.54 -2.05 17.68
C ASP A 158 -13.76 -2.56 16.87
N ASP A 159 -13.55 -3.61 16.08
CA ASP A 159 -14.53 -4.24 15.17
C ASP A 159 -15.04 -3.36 14.02
N LYS A 160 -14.50 -2.16 13.82
CA LYS A 160 -14.79 -1.31 12.65
C LYS A 160 -13.75 -1.50 11.57
N LEU A 161 -14.20 -1.79 10.35
CA LEU A 161 -13.31 -1.82 9.18
C LEU A 161 -12.71 -0.43 8.94
N VAL A 162 -11.38 -0.35 8.91
CA VAL A 162 -10.64 0.91 8.70
C VAL A 162 -9.83 0.92 7.41
N ILE A 163 -9.35 -0.24 6.95
CA ILE A 163 -8.56 -0.40 5.72
C ILE A 163 -8.93 -1.73 5.06
N SER A 164 -8.96 -1.76 3.72
CA SER A 164 -9.19 -2.95 2.90
C SER A 164 -8.30 -2.97 1.67
#